data_AF-X0WKS5-F1
#
_entry.id   AF-X0WKS5-F1
#
_cell.length_a   1.000
_cell.length_b   1.000
_cell.length_c   1.000
_cell.angle_alpha   90.00
_cell.angle_beta   90.00
_cell.angle_gamma   90.00
#
_symmetry.space_group_name_H-M   'P 1'
#
loop_
_entity.id
_entity.type
_entity.pdbx_description
1 polymer ?
#
loop_
_entity_poly.entity_id
_entity_poly.type
_entity_poly.pdbx_seq_one_letter_code
_entity_poly.pdbx_strand_id
1 'polypeptide(L)'
;MNEGFTPSQLNHRDIERLKGYKELLDFYHGQHWEGYPRRGEKRLTFNYAKVIIDKITSYLMSGITSAVDAAEDSDEARTRAQRAERALYQ
;
A
#
# COMPACT_ATOMS: atom_id res chain seq x y z
N MET A 1 -20.30 -19.64 -15.44
CA MET A 1 -21.10 -18.90 -14.44
C MET A 1 -20.11 -18.36 -13.42
N ASN A 2 -19.92 -17.04 -13.36
CA ASN A 2 -19.08 -16.43 -12.33
C ASN A 2 -19.82 -16.56 -11.01
N GLU A 3 -19.32 -17.41 -10.09
CA GLU A 3 -19.80 -17.38 -8.72
C GLU A 3 -19.56 -15.97 -8.18
N GLY A 4 -20.66 -15.28 -7.87
CA GLY A 4 -20.64 -13.87 -7.51
C GLY A 4 -19.83 -13.67 -6.23
N PHE A 5 -18.73 -12.93 -6.35
CA PHE A 5 -18.07 -12.31 -5.21
C PHE A 5 -19.12 -11.55 -4.39
N THR A 6 -19.30 -11.94 -3.12
CA THR A 6 -20.19 -11.22 -2.20
C THR A 6 -19.32 -10.38 -1.27
N PRO A 7 -19.49 -9.03 -1.24
CA PRO A 7 -18.66 -8.15 -0.42
C PRO A 7 -18.67 -8.48 1.08
N SER A 8 -19.71 -9.14 1.58
CA SER A 8 -19.80 -9.63 2.96
C SER A 8 -18.77 -10.72 3.30
N GLN A 9 -18.30 -11.49 2.31
CA GLN A 9 -17.22 -12.46 2.47
C GLN A 9 -15.84 -11.81 2.62
N LEU A 10 -15.68 -10.53 2.22
CA LEU A 10 -14.45 -9.78 2.48
C LEU A 10 -14.16 -9.69 3.96
N ASN A 11 -15.18 -9.45 4.79
CA ASN A 11 -14.95 -9.15 6.21
C ASN A 11 -14.24 -10.31 6.95
N HIS A 12 -14.51 -11.57 6.54
CA HIS A 12 -13.82 -12.74 7.10
C HIS A 12 -12.48 -13.04 6.40
N ARG A 13 -12.32 -12.70 5.11
CA ARG A 13 -11.05 -12.82 4.36
C ARG A 13 -10.05 -11.72 4.67
N ASP A 14 -10.53 -10.58 5.16
CA ASP A 14 -9.72 -9.38 5.38
C ASP A 14 -9.01 -9.40 6.73
N ILE A 15 -9.45 -10.21 7.70
CA ILE A 15 -8.84 -10.27 9.04
C ILE A 15 -7.36 -10.64 8.94
N GLU A 16 -7.03 -11.71 8.22
CA GLU A 16 -5.63 -12.14 8.03
C GLU A 16 -4.84 -11.10 7.24
N ARG A 17 -5.44 -10.51 6.20
CA ARG A 17 -4.80 -9.47 5.39
C ARG A 17 -4.47 -8.23 6.22
N LEU A 18 -5.43 -7.72 6.99
CA LEU A 18 -5.27 -6.54 7.85
C LEU A 18 -4.27 -6.81 8.97
N LYS A 19 -4.28 -8.01 9.54
CA LYS A 19 -3.26 -8.44 10.50
C LYS A 19 -1.86 -8.38 9.87
N GLY A 20 -1.69 -8.93 8.68
CA GLY A 20 -0.42 -8.88 7.95
C GLY A 20 0.03 -7.46 7.62
N TYR A 21 -0.89 -6.58 7.18
CA TYR A 21 -0.56 -5.16 6.95
C TYR A 21 -0.09 -4.47 8.22
N LYS A 22 -0.76 -4.75 9.35
CA LYS A 22 -0.34 -4.20 10.64
C LYS A 22 1.05 -4.71 11.04
N GLU A 23 1.32 -6.00 10.93
CA GLU A 23 2.62 -6.59 11.27
C GLU A 23 3.75 -5.99 10.43
N LEU A 24 3.55 -5.85 9.12
CA LEU A 24 4.53 -5.24 8.21
C LEU A 24 4.74 -3.75 8.51
N LEU A 25 3.68 -3.02 8.85
CA LEU A 25 3.74 -1.60 9.21
C LEU A 25 4.47 -1.41 10.55
N ASP A 26 4.15 -2.23 11.54
CA ASP A 26 4.81 -2.24 12.85
C ASP A 26 6.31 -2.54 12.68
N PHE A 27 6.68 -3.50 11.81
CA PHE A 27 8.07 -3.80 11.45
C PHE A 27 8.77 -2.60 10.80
N TYR A 28 8.13 -1.95 9.83
CA TYR A 28 8.66 -0.73 9.19
C TYR A 28 8.91 0.38 10.21
N HIS A 29 8.03 0.53 11.20
CA HIS A 29 8.20 1.48 12.31
C HIS A 29 9.19 1.04 13.40
N GLY A 30 9.79 -0.14 13.29
CA GLY A 30 10.85 -0.61 14.19
C GLY A 30 10.37 -1.47 15.37
N GLN A 31 9.11 -1.91 15.37
CA GLN A 31 8.61 -2.91 16.31
C GLN A 31 9.02 -4.31 15.85
N HIS A 32 10.30 -4.66 16.09
CA HIS A 32 10.89 -5.92 15.62
C HIS A 32 10.78 -7.06 16.61
N TRP A 33 10.46 -6.75 17.87
CA TRP A 33 10.42 -7.75 18.94
C TRP A 33 8.99 -8.20 19.19
N GLU A 34 8.78 -9.51 19.12
CA GLU A 34 7.50 -10.11 19.46
C GLU A 34 7.31 -10.18 20.98
N GLY A 35 6.04 -10.05 21.39
CA GLY A 35 5.61 -10.20 22.78
C GLY A 35 6.17 -9.15 23.74
N TYR A 36 5.83 -9.32 25.02
CA TYR A 36 6.22 -8.38 26.06
C TYR A 36 7.68 -8.57 26.48
N PRO A 37 8.41 -7.47 26.78
CA PRO A 37 9.76 -7.56 27.31
C PRO A 37 9.74 -8.25 28.68
N ARG A 38 10.68 -9.17 28.91
CA ARG A 38 10.86 -9.81 30.21
C ARG A 38 11.54 -8.85 31.18
N ARG A 39 11.34 -9.07 32.49
CA ARG A 39 11.97 -8.23 33.53
C ARG A 39 13.50 -8.27 33.41
N GLY A 40 14.10 -7.11 33.16
CA GLY A 40 15.55 -6.96 32.99
C GLY A 40 16.06 -7.18 31.55
N GLU A 41 15.17 -7.50 30.60
CA GLU A 41 15.53 -7.65 29.20
C GLU A 41 15.81 -6.28 28.56
N LYS A 42 17.00 -6.13 27.96
CA LYS A 42 17.35 -4.95 27.17
C LYS A 42 17.22 -5.32 25.69
N ARG A 43 16.33 -4.63 24.99
CA ARG A 43 16.10 -4.78 23.55
C ARG A 43 16.61 -3.54 22.83
N LEU A 44 17.41 -3.73 21.79
CA LEU A 44 17.94 -2.66 20.97
C LEU A 44 17.61 -2.95 19.52
N THR A 45 16.87 -2.05 18.87
CA THR A 45 16.52 -2.17 17.46
C THR A 45 17.31 -1.14 16.66
N PHE A 46 18.11 -1.61 15.71
CA PHE A 46 18.68 -0.77 14.66
C PHE A 46 17.83 -0.94 13.39
N ASN A 47 16.94 0.01 13.14
CA ASN A 47 15.95 -0.09 12.06
C ASN A 47 16.54 0.22 10.68
N TYR A 48 17.48 -0.61 10.21
CA TYR A 48 18.03 -0.50 8.86
C TYR A 48 17.02 -0.85 7.77
N ALA A 49 16.03 -1.68 8.08
CA ALA A 49 14.97 -2.04 7.15
C ALA A 49 14.25 -0.80 6.62
N LYS A 50 13.86 0.13 7.51
CA LYS A 50 13.25 1.40 7.13
C LYS A 50 14.10 2.18 6.12
N VAL A 51 15.40 2.30 6.41
CA VAL A 51 16.33 3.07 5.55
C VAL A 51 16.40 2.48 4.14
N ILE A 52 16.49 1.16 4.03
CA ILE A 52 16.53 0.47 2.73
C ILE A 52 15.20 0.63 1.99
N ILE A 53 14.08 0.44 2.69
CA ILE A 53 12.73 0.59 2.11
C ILE A 53 12.55 2.01 1.58
N ASP A 54 12.89 3.04 2.35
CA ASP A 54 12.78 4.44 1.95
C ASP A 54 13.64 4.72 0.72
N LYS A 55 14.88 4.19 0.68
CA LYS A 55 15.80 4.41 -0.43
C LYS A 55 15.30 3.77 -1.72
N ILE A 56 14.88 2.50 -1.66
CA ILE A 56 14.35 1.79 -2.83
C ILE A 56 13.06 2.45 -3.30
N THR A 57 12.14 2.75 -2.37
CA THR A 57 10.87 3.41 -2.69
C THR A 57 11.09 4.78 -3.31
N SER A 58 12.08 5.55 -2.82
CA SER A 58 12.43 6.84 -3.42
C SER A 58 12.84 6.70 -4.89
N TYR A 59 13.60 5.66 -5.26
CA TYR A 59 13.95 5.43 -6.67
C TYR A 59 12.76 4.92 -7.48
N LEU A 60 11.94 4.02 -6.91
CA LEU A 60 10.77 3.48 -7.60
C LEU A 60 9.72 4.56 -7.87
N MET A 61 9.46 5.43 -6.90
CA MET A 61 8.43 6.46 -6.99
C MET A 61 8.92 7.71 -7.75
N SER A 62 10.23 7.90 -7.88
CA SER A 62 10.78 9.02 -8.63
C SER A 62 10.42 8.89 -10.11
N GLY A 63 9.66 9.85 -10.62
CA GLY A 63 9.26 9.91 -12.04
C GLY A 63 8.04 9.06 -12.39
N ILE A 64 7.33 8.47 -11.42
CA ILE A 64 6.04 7.83 -11.69
C ILE A 64 5.02 8.90 -12.10
N THR A 65 4.37 8.66 -13.23
CA THR A 65 3.26 9.44 -13.77
C THR A 65 2.00 8.57 -13.82
N SER A 66 0.86 9.14 -13.44
CA SER A 66 -0.44 8.48 -13.62
C SER A 66 -0.97 8.78 -15.01
N ALA A 67 -1.18 7.75 -15.82
CA ALA A 67 -1.85 7.85 -17.12
C ALA A 67 -3.34 7.49 -16.95
N VAL A 68 -4.23 8.24 -17.59
CA VAL A 68 -5.67 7.92 -17.61
C VAL A 68 -6.08 7.67 -19.05
N ASP A 69 -6.44 6.41 -19.33
CA ASP A 69 -6.92 6.01 -20.64
C ASP A 69 -8.43 6.25 -20.78
N ALA A 70 -8.86 6.59 -21.99
CA ALA A 70 -10.28 6.70 -22.31
C ALA A 70 -10.92 5.30 -22.36
N ALA A 71 -12.04 5.12 -21.66
CA ALA A 71 -12.76 3.85 -21.65
C ALA A 71 -13.44 3.52 -23.00
N GLU A 72 -13.69 4.54 -23.82
CA GLU A 72 -14.37 4.46 -25.10
C GLU A 72 -13.58 5.23 -26.17
N ASP A 73 -13.69 4.82 -27.43
CA ASP A 73 -13.07 5.51 -28.57
C ASP A 73 -13.94 6.67 -29.06
N SER A 74 -14.06 7.70 -28.22
CA SER A 74 -14.77 8.95 -28.53
C SER A 74 -13.97 10.16 -28.07
N ASP A 75 -14.11 11.28 -28.78
CA ASP A 75 -13.40 12.52 -28.45
C ASP A 75 -13.83 13.08 -27.08
N GLU A 76 -15.09 12.88 -26.69
CA GLU A 76 -15.59 13.24 -25.37
C GLU A 76 -14.96 12.40 -24.25
N ALA A 77 -14.80 11.08 -24.45
CA ALA A 77 -14.15 10.20 -23.49
C ALA A 77 -12.67 10.53 -23.33
N ARG A 78 -11.97 10.86 -24.43
CA ARG A 78 -10.57 11.34 -24.40
C ARG A 78 -10.43 12.65 -23.62
N THR A 79 -11.34 13.60 -23.84
CA THR A 79 -11.34 14.88 -23.11
C THR A 79 -11.58 14.67 -21.61
N ARG A 80 -12.48 13.75 -21.25
CA ARG A 80 -12.77 13.39 -19.86
C ARG A 80 -11.56 12.73 -19.18
N ALA A 81 -10.89 11.82 -19.88
CA ALA A 81 -9.67 11.15 -19.40
C ALA A 81 -8.55 12.16 -19.14
N GLN A 82 -8.28 13.07 -20.08
CA GLN A 82 -7.30 14.15 -19.89
C GLN A 82 -7.62 15.06 -18.70
N ARG A 83 -8.90 15.37 -18.49
CA ARG A 83 -9.34 16.17 -17.34
C ARG A 83 -9.11 15.42 -16.02
N ALA A 84 -9.40 14.13 -15.97
CA ALA A 84 -9.15 13.29 -14.81
C ALA A 84 -7.65 13.16 -14.52
N GLU A 85 -6.83 12.95 -15.55
CA GLU A 85 -5.37 12.92 -15.43
C GLU A 85 -4.83 14.22 -14.83
N ARG A 86 -5.26 15.38 -15.34
CA ARG A 86 -4.88 16.69 -14.77
C ARG A 86 -5.29 16.85 -13.31
N ALA A 87 -6.43 16.28 -12.90
CA ALA A 87 -6.90 16.35 -11.52
C ALA A 87 -6.09 15.45 -10.57
N LEU A 88 -5.45 14.39 -11.07
CA LEU A 88 -4.56 13.51 -10.27
C LEU A 88 -3.20 14.15 -9.97
N TYR A 89 -2.79 15.16 -10.75
CA TYR A 89 -1.53 15.90 -10.54
C TYR A 89 -1.67 17.17 -9.68
N GLN A 90 -2.90 17.55 -9.28
CA GLN A 90 -3.15 18.68 -8.36
C GLN A 90 -3.06 18.22 -6.90
#